data_AF-A0A520X0C4-F1
#
_entry.id   AF-A0A520X0C4-F1
#
_cell.length_a   1.000
_cell.length_b   1.000
_cell.length_c   1.000
_cell.angle_alpha   90.00
_cell.angle_beta   90.00
_cell.angle_gamma   90.00
#
_symmetry.space_group_name_H-M   'P 1'
#
loop_
_entity.id
_entity.type
_entity.pdbx_description
1 polymer ?
#
loop_
_entity_poly.entity_id
_entity_poly.type
_entity_poly.pdbx_seq_one_letter_code
_entity_poly.pdbx_strand_id
1 'polypeptide(L)' 'MAKATIQDWTDSVVLLKFDQHRDVKYQVYRDEDRHFLEMRDDEDTHIHTLELPDGMKLDRTSYEVLLRYVLLDVVAA' A
#
# COMPACT_ATOMS: atom_id res chain seq x y z
N MET A 1 20.53 -5.15 9.41
CA MET A 1 19.72 -4.80 8.24
C MET A 1 18.66 -3.81 8.71
N ALA A 2 18.73 -2.56 8.29
CA ALA A 2 17.92 -1.47 8.85
C ALA A 2 16.73 -1.19 7.94
N LYS A 3 15.55 -1.69 8.30
CA LYS A 3 14.28 -1.27 7.72
C LYS A 3 14.07 0.21 8.05
N ALA A 4 13.93 1.05 7.04
CA ALA A 4 13.68 2.48 7.21
C ALA A 4 12.23 2.80 6.82
N THR A 5 11.42 3.19 7.78
CA THR A 5 10.03 3.61 7.53
C THR A 5 10.03 4.96 6.81
N ILE A 6 9.37 5.02 5.65
CA ILE A 6 9.16 6.23 4.86
C ILE A 6 7.79 6.83 5.19
N GLN A 7 6.78 5.96 5.27
CA GLN A 7 5.44 6.28 5.74
C GLN A 7 5.00 5.18 6.69
N ASP A 8 4.67 5.59 7.91
CA ASP A 8 4.13 4.68 8.91
C ASP A 8 2.69 4.29 8.55
N TRP A 9 2.16 3.29 9.26
CA TRP A 9 0.80 2.80 9.07
C TRP A 9 -0.21 3.94 8.96
N THR A 10 -0.88 3.97 7.82
CA THR A 10 -1.87 4.97 7.46
C THR A 10 -3.16 4.26 7.10
N ASP A 11 -4.22 4.58 7.82
CA ASP A 11 -5.58 4.13 7.50
C ASP A 11 -6.08 4.80 6.23
N SER A 12 -6.73 4.03 5.37
CA SER A 12 -7.28 4.49 4.11
C SER A 12 -8.53 3.70 3.75
N VAL A 13 -9.52 4.39 3.19
CA VAL A 13 -10.73 3.77 2.66
C VAL A 13 -10.60 3.74 1.14
N VAL A 14 -10.52 2.54 0.57
CA VAL A 14 -10.37 2.37 -0.87
C VAL A 14 -11.73 2.05 -1.49
N LEU A 15 -12.22 2.96 -2.32
CA LEU A 15 -13.43 2.76 -3.11
C LEU A 15 -13.16 1.76 -4.25
N LEU A 16 -13.80 0.60 -4.17
CA LEU A 16 -13.78 -0.44 -5.20
C LEU A 16 -14.87 -0.16 -6.27
N LYS A 17 -15.45 -1.20 -6.87
CA LYS A 17 -16.57 -1.08 -7.83
C LYS A 17 -17.92 -1.13 -7.11
N PHE A 18 -18.92 -0.41 -7.64
CA PHE A 18 -20.33 -0.47 -7.20
C PHE A 18 -20.57 -0.26 -5.70
N ASP A 19 -20.20 0.92 -5.18
CA ASP A 19 -20.41 1.32 -3.77
C ASP A 19 -19.70 0.43 -2.71
N GLN A 20 -18.94 -0.56 -3.15
CA GLN A 20 -18.07 -1.34 -2.28
C GLN A 20 -16.83 -0.54 -1.94
N HIS A 21 -16.49 -0.52 -0.66
CA HIS A 21 -15.26 0.05 -0.15
C HIS A 21 -14.55 -1.01 0.69
N ARG A 22 -13.24 -0.85 0.83
CA ARG A 22 -12.44 -1.66 1.74
C ARG A 22 -11.64 -0.74 2.63
N ASP A 23 -11.81 -0.92 3.93
CA ASP A 23 -10.93 -0.33 4.93
C ASP A 23 -9.62 -1.10 4.95
N VAL A 24 -8.52 -0.36 4.78
CA VAL A 24 -7.17 -0.92 4.75
C VAL A 24 -6.22 0.02 5.47
N LYS A 25 -5.11 -0.53 5.93
CA LYS A 25 -3.95 0.24 6.34
C LYS A 25 -2.77 -0.11 5.46
N TYR A 26 -1.94 0.89 5.19
CA TYR A 26 -0.72 0.69 4.43
C TYR A 26 0.46 1.38 5.10
N GLN A 27 1.64 0.81 4.91
CA GLN A 27 2.90 1.45 5.24
C GLN A 27 3.83 1.43 4.03
N VAL A 28 4.75 2.39 3.97
CA VAL A 28 5.82 2.41 2.98
C VAL A 28 7.15 2.39 3.70
N TYR A 29 7.99 1.44 3.34
CA TYR A 29 9.31 1.30 3.93
C TYR A 29 10.36 0.98 2.87
N ARG A 30 11.60 1.29 3.22
CA ARG A 30 12.77 0.83 2.48
C ARG A 30 13.41 -0.30 3.25
N ASP A 31 13.71 -1.39 2.54
CA ASP A 31 14.56 -2.46 3.03
C ASP A 31 15.75 -2.60 2.07
N GLU A 32 16.95 -2.44 2.62
CA GLU A 32 18.17 -2.19 1.84
C GLU A 32 18.00 -1.00 0.87
N ASP A 33 18.04 -1.25 -0.43
CA ASP A 33 17.81 -0.25 -1.49
C ASP A 33 16.41 -0.34 -2.13
N ARG A 34 15.60 -1.32 -1.72
CA ARG A 34 14.29 -1.61 -2.32
C ARG A 34 13.17 -0.95 -1.52
N HIS A 35 12.17 -0.45 -2.23
CA HIS A 35 11.01 0.22 -1.64
C HIS A 35 9.80 -0.71 -1.66
N PHE A 36 9.04 -0.72 -0.57
CA PHE A 36 7.89 -1.60 -0.42
C PHE A 36 6.69 -0.81 0.08
N LEU A 37 5.54 -1.11 -0.51
CA LEU A 37 4.23 -0.74 0.00
C LEU A 37 3.56 -2.01 0.54
N GLU A 38 3.36 -2.07 1.86
CA GLU A 38 2.67 -3.18 2.52
C GLU A 38 1.25 -2.77 2.86
N MET A 39 0.31 -3.66 2.62
CA MET A 39 -1.12 -3.47 2.84
C MET A 39 -1.67 -4.52 3.80
N ARG A 40 -2.54 -4.09 4.71
CA ARG A 40 -3.28 -4.93 5.63
C ARG A 40 -4.73 -4.48 5.72
N ASP A 41 -5.61 -5.38 6.14
CA ASP A 41 -6.99 -5.03 6.45
C ASP A 41 -7.12 -4.42 7.86
N ASP A 42 -8.36 -4.10 8.23
CA ASP A 42 -8.75 -3.55 9.52
C ASP A 42 -8.45 -4.52 10.70
N GLU A 43 -8.42 -5.82 10.44
CA GLU A 43 -8.03 -6.86 11.41
C GLU A 43 -6.50 -7.07 11.51
N ASP A 44 -5.70 -6.24 10.83
CA ASP A 44 -4.22 -6.38 10.75
C ASP A 44 -3.75 -7.63 10.00
N THR A 45 -4.63 -8.28 9.24
CA THR A 45 -4.25 -9.40 8.37
C THR A 45 -3.54 -8.88 7.14
N HIS A 46 -2.45 -9.55 6.77
CA HIS A 46 -1.67 -9.20 5.58
C HIS A 46 -2.50 -9.40 4.31
N ILE A 47 -2.62 -8.33 3.50
CA ILE A 47 -3.29 -8.40 2.18
C ILE A 47 -2.24 -8.65 1.11
N HIS A 48 -1.25 -7.76 0.99
CA HIS A 48 -0.25 -7.81 -0.07
C HIS A 48 0.96 -6.91 0.25
N THR A 49 2.13 -7.24 -0.31
CA THR A 49 3.30 -6.36 -0.34
C THR A 49 3.71 -6.14 -1.79
N LEU A 50 3.68 -4.88 -2.22
CA LEU A 50 4.16 -4.46 -3.52
C LEU A 50 5.59 -3.92 -3.40
N GLU A 51 6.49 -4.38 -4.25
CA GLU A 51 7.75 -3.72 -4.48
C GLU A 51 7.56 -2.51 -5.41
N LEU A 52 8.05 -1.34 -4.99
CA LEU A 52 8.03 -0.12 -5.77
C LEU A 52 9.32 0.02 -6.57
N PRO A 53 9.25 0.32 -7.88
CA PRO A 53 10.43 0.54 -8.71
C PRO A 53 11.30 1.70 -8.21
N ASP A 54 12.61 1.58 -8.46
CA ASP A 54 13.56 2.65 -8.17
C ASP A 54 13.22 3.93 -8.95
N GLY A 55 13.24 5.06 -8.26
CA GLY A 55 12.86 6.37 -8.81
C GLY A 55 11.40 6.76 -8.58
N MET A 56 10.57 5.86 -8.04
CA MET A 56 9.19 6.17 -7.65
C MET A 56 9.16 6.87 -6.28
N LYS A 57 9.66 8.11 -6.21
CA LYS A 57 9.42 8.99 -5.06
C LYS A 57 8.03 9.59 -5.18
N LEU A 58 7.08 8.93 -4.54
CA LEU A 58 5.69 9.35 -4.52
C LEU A 58 5.42 10.28 -3.35
N ASP A 59 4.57 11.28 -3.60
CA ASP A 59 3.89 11.98 -2.52
C ASP A 59 2.85 11.04 -1.87
N ARG A 60 2.36 11.43 -0.68
CA ARG A 60 1.40 10.61 0.07
C ARG A 60 0.15 10.26 -0.75
N THR A 61 -0.37 11.23 -1.51
CA THR A 61 -1.57 11.06 -2.34
C THR A 61 -1.36 10.03 -3.44
N SER A 62 -0.14 9.95 -3.99
CA SER A 62 0.21 8.98 -5.02
C SER A 62 0.25 7.54 -4.49
N TYR A 63 0.57 7.31 -3.20
CA TYR A 63 0.46 5.98 -2.59
C TYR A 63 -0.99 5.50 -2.49
N GLU A 64 -1.94 6.39 -2.18
CA GLU A 64 -3.37 6.03 -2.12
C GLU A 64 -3.93 5.66 -3.50
N VAL A 65 -3.47 6.35 -4.56
CA VAL A 65 -3.80 5.99 -5.94
C VAL A 65 -3.24 4.61 -6.28
N LEU A 66 -1.97 4.35 -5.96
CA LEU A 66 -1.33 3.06 -6.20
C LEU A 66 -2.03 1.92 -5.44
N LEU A 67 -2.33 2.14 -4.16
CA LEU A 67 -3.07 1.25 -3.29
C LEU A 67 -4.39 0.82 -3.95
N ARG A 68 -5.13 1.77 -4.51
CA ARG A 68 -6.38 1.49 -5.21
C ARG A 68 -6.19 0.61 -6.44
N TYR A 69 -5.18 0.88 -7.27
CA TYR A 69 -4.89 0.05 -8.44
C TYR A 69 -4.52 -1.38 -8.05
N VAL A 70 -3.67 -1.57 -7.05
CA VAL A 70 -3.23 -2.90 -6.62
C VAL A 70 -4.41 -3.70 -6.07
N LEU A 71 -5.24 -3.09 -5.22
CA LEU A 71 -6.41 -3.77 -4.65
C LEU A 71 -7.46 -4.12 -5.70
N LEU A 72 -7.63 -3.30 -6.74
CA LEU A 72 -8.59 -3.54 -7.81
C LEU A 72 -8.11 -4.54 -8.85
N ASP A 73 -6.86 -4.46 -9.27
CA ASP A 73 -6.38 -5.18 -10.45
C ASP A 73 -5.49 -6.40 -10.11
N VAL A 74 -4.86 -6.42 -8.93
CA VAL A 74 -3.93 -7.50 -8.54
C VAL A 74 -4.55 -8.43 -7.50
N VAL A 75 -5.22 -7.88 -6.48
CA VAL A 75 -5.77 -8.67 -5.37
C VAL A 75 -7.17 -9.22 -5.67
N ALA A 76 -7.95 -8.55 -6.54
CA ALA A 76 -9.31 -8.98 -6.87
C ALA A 76 -9.40 -10.04 -7.98
N ALA A 77 -8.26 -10.53 -8.48
CA ALA A 77 -8.14 -11.60 -9.49
C ALA A 77 -7.90 -12.96 -8.82
#